data_AF-A0A183U242-F1
#
_entry.id   AF-A0A183U242-F1
#
_cell.length_a   1.000
_cell.length_b   1.000
_cell.length_c   1.000
_cell.angle_alpha   90.00
_cell.angle_beta   90.00
_cell.angle_gamma   90.00
#
_symmetry.space_group_name_H-M   'P 1'
#
loop_
_entity.id
_entity.type
_entity.pdbx_description
1 polymer ?
#
loop_
_entity_poly.entity_id
_entity_poly.type
_entity_poly.pdbx_seq_one_letter_code
_entity_poly.pdbx_strand_id
1 'polypeptide(L)'
;MLAICQEDGVTNQEAALTVLGTRFRVALEDRVGPWENSIEVGRFLLRACVAIHLSDNEEKFFLLVYMAQKLIALAKGECAPETPDNPQFQEAAVSGHIMLLIIRERMENVLGMTRRKIESEAKRKMDTFTLTGYIQVHTLLERCIRSSREVLRALGSHRSGEITRGLEYFLATGNLMTKIGLALQQSNGFSVIAERINQLRFVSHFRFRLNFLLWTKILSNL
;
A
#
# COMPACT_ATOMS: atom_id res chain seq x y z
N MET A 1 3.59 27.88 12.95
CA MET A 1 4.01 26.76 12.08
C MET A 1 5.07 27.20 11.08
N LEU A 2 4.84 28.21 10.22
CA LEU A 2 5.88 28.72 9.31
C LEU A 2 7.11 29.32 10.03
N ALA A 3 6.91 30.03 11.15
CA ALA A 3 8.01 30.53 11.96
C ALA A 3 8.91 29.41 12.52
N ILE A 4 8.31 28.29 12.95
CA ILE A 4 9.05 27.11 13.45
C ILE A 4 9.86 26.46 12.32
N CYS A 5 9.30 26.36 11.11
CA CYS A 5 10.03 25.85 9.96
C CYS A 5 11.20 26.76 9.55
N GLN A 6 11.07 28.07 9.72
CA GLN A 6 12.16 29.03 9.49
C GLN A 6 13.24 28.92 10.57
N GLU A 7 12.87 28.70 11.84
CA GLU A 7 13.80 28.40 12.94
C GLU A 7 14.58 27.10 12.68
N ASP A 8 13.94 26.08 12.10
CA ASP A 8 14.56 24.82 11.68
C ASP A 8 15.42 24.95 10.39
N GLY A 9 15.54 26.16 9.82
CA GLY A 9 16.34 26.42 8.63
C GLY A 9 15.71 25.95 7.31
N VAL A 10 14.41 25.64 7.31
CA VAL A 10 13.69 25.20 6.11
C VAL A 10 13.10 26.41 5.38
N THR A 11 13.88 26.97 4.46
CA THR A 11 13.49 28.16 3.68
C THR A 11 13.09 27.84 2.24
N ASN A 12 13.62 26.76 1.67
CA ASN A 12 13.41 26.35 0.29
C ASN A 12 12.67 25.01 0.19
N GLN A 13 12.00 24.77 -0.93
CA GLN A 13 11.32 23.50 -1.20
C GLN A 13 12.28 22.30 -1.15
N GLU A 14 13.50 22.46 -1.68
CA GLU A 14 14.52 21.41 -1.67
C GLU A 14 15.00 21.09 -0.25
N ALA A 15 15.13 22.12 0.61
CA ALA A 15 15.48 21.94 2.01
C ALA A 15 14.37 21.15 2.73
N ALA A 16 13.10 21.47 2.49
CA ALA A 16 11.96 20.75 3.05
C ALA A 16 11.95 19.27 2.64
N LEU A 17 12.16 18.98 1.35
CA LEU A 17 12.24 17.61 0.84
C LEU A 17 13.41 16.84 1.44
N THR A 18 14.56 17.49 1.63
CA THR A 18 15.75 16.90 2.23
C THR A 18 15.52 16.51 3.68
N VAL A 19 14.89 17.39 4.46
CA VAL A 19 14.54 17.11 5.87
C VAL A 19 13.56 15.95 5.96
N LEU A 20 12.49 15.96 5.14
CA LEU A 20 11.52 14.86 5.09
C LEU A 20 12.18 13.53 4.74
N GLY A 21 12.97 13.49 3.67
CA GLY A 21 13.65 12.26 3.25
C GLY A 21 14.63 11.74 4.29
N THR A 22 15.35 12.63 4.99
CA THR A 22 16.32 12.23 6.02
C THR A 22 15.62 11.62 7.25
N ARG A 23 14.46 12.15 7.65
CA ARG A 23 13.69 11.63 8.79
C ARG A 23 12.96 10.33 8.47
N PHE A 24 12.37 10.23 7.28
CA PHE A 24 11.54 9.09 6.89
C PHE A 24 12.29 7.97 6.15
N ARG A 25 13.61 8.11 5.91
CA ARG A 25 14.42 7.07 5.25
C ARG A 25 14.33 5.72 5.95
N VAL A 26 14.37 5.70 7.29
CA VAL A 26 14.28 4.46 8.08
C VAL A 26 12.92 3.78 7.90
N ALA A 27 11.83 4.55 7.87
CA ALA A 27 10.48 4.02 7.67
C ALA A 27 10.26 3.49 6.23
N LEU A 28 11.03 3.98 5.26
CA LEU A 28 10.93 3.63 3.84
C LEU A 28 12.01 2.66 3.35
N GLU A 29 12.79 2.06 4.25
CA GLU A 29 13.93 1.18 3.93
C GLU A 29 13.56 -0.03 3.04
N ASP A 30 12.32 -0.52 3.16
CA ASP A 30 11.83 -1.59 2.28
C ASP A 30 11.61 -1.14 0.83
N ARG A 31 11.43 0.16 0.56
CA ARG A 31 11.11 0.70 -0.78
C ARG A 31 12.22 1.56 -1.39
N VAL A 32 13.11 2.10 -0.57
CA VAL A 32 14.15 3.06 -0.95
C VAL A 32 15.53 2.44 -0.75
N GLY A 33 16.41 2.58 -1.75
CA GLY A 33 17.79 2.09 -1.66
C GLY A 33 18.70 3.02 -0.83
N PRO A 34 19.79 2.52 -0.22
CA PRO A 34 20.74 3.35 0.53
C PRO A 34 21.48 4.37 -0.34
N TRP A 35 21.50 4.19 -1.66
CA TRP A 35 22.12 5.10 -2.63
C TRP A 35 21.19 6.24 -3.08
N GLU A 36 19.90 6.22 -2.72
CA GLU A 36 18.96 7.25 -3.16
C GLU A 36 19.12 8.56 -2.37
N ASN A 37 19.08 9.67 -3.12
CA ASN A 37 19.25 11.00 -2.55
C ASN A 37 18.09 11.33 -1.60
N SER A 38 18.38 12.04 -0.50
CA SER A 38 17.34 12.41 0.48
C SER A 38 16.18 13.19 -0.15
N ILE A 39 16.44 14.00 -1.18
CA ILE A 39 15.41 14.73 -1.92
C ILE A 39 14.46 13.77 -2.65
N GLU A 40 15.00 12.73 -3.30
CA GLU A 40 14.22 11.73 -4.04
C GLU A 40 13.36 10.90 -3.10
N VAL A 41 13.90 10.54 -1.93
CA VAL A 41 13.14 9.88 -0.85
C VAL A 41 11.97 10.75 -0.39
N GLY A 42 12.20 12.05 -0.19
CA GLY A 42 11.14 13.01 0.16
C GLY A 42 10.06 13.10 -0.92
N ARG A 43 10.45 13.16 -2.21
CA ARG A 43 9.50 13.15 -3.34
C ARG A 43 8.73 11.83 -3.44
N PHE A 44 9.39 10.70 -3.21
CA PHE A 44 8.77 9.39 -3.18
C PHE A 44 7.71 9.30 -2.07
N LEU A 45 8.02 9.81 -0.88
CA LEU A 45 7.07 9.86 0.25
C LEU A 45 5.81 10.68 -0.11
N LEU A 46 5.98 11.87 -0.69
CA LEU A 46 4.83 12.70 -1.09
C LEU A 46 3.98 12.01 -2.18
N ARG A 47 4.62 11.24 -3.08
CA ARG A 47 3.91 10.48 -4.09
C ARG A 47 3.14 9.30 -3.51
N ALA A 48 3.74 8.56 -2.57
CA ALA A 48 3.21 7.31 -2.06
C ALA A 48 2.25 7.46 -0.87
N CYS A 49 2.34 8.55 -0.11
CA CYS A 49 1.58 8.71 1.14
C CYS A 49 0.61 9.89 1.14
N VAL A 50 0.90 10.98 0.41
CA VAL A 50 0.08 12.20 0.45
C VAL A 50 -0.81 12.28 -0.77
N ALA A 51 -2.13 12.25 -0.56
CA ALA A 51 -3.16 12.39 -1.60
C ALA A 51 -2.82 11.59 -2.87
N ILE A 52 -2.69 10.27 -2.73
CA ILE A 52 -2.19 9.35 -3.77
C ILE A 52 -3.05 9.31 -5.05
N HIS A 53 -4.29 9.82 -4.97
CA HIS A 53 -5.20 9.92 -6.11
C HIS A 53 -4.84 11.05 -7.07
N LEU A 54 -4.02 12.02 -6.62
CA LEU A 54 -3.53 13.13 -7.45
C LEU A 54 -2.10 12.86 -7.92
N SER A 55 -1.82 13.19 -9.18
CA SER A 55 -0.49 13.03 -9.78
C SER A 55 0.36 14.29 -9.64
N ASP A 56 -0.25 15.48 -9.70
CA ASP A 56 0.48 16.75 -9.66
C ASP A 56 0.62 17.32 -8.24
N ASN A 57 1.74 18.01 -7.99
CA ASN A 57 2.04 18.55 -6.66
C ASN A 57 1.26 19.83 -6.35
N GLU A 58 0.89 20.63 -7.35
CA GLU A 58 0.10 21.84 -7.14
C GLU A 58 -1.33 21.48 -6.77
N GLU A 59 -1.93 20.51 -7.45
CA GLU A 59 -3.25 19.98 -7.10
C GLU A 59 -3.28 19.41 -5.68
N LYS A 60 -2.24 18.66 -5.29
CA LYS A 60 -2.09 18.18 -3.91
C LYS A 60 -2.05 19.32 -2.90
N PHE A 61 -1.32 20.39 -3.22
CA PHE A 61 -1.25 21.57 -2.37
C PHE A 61 -2.63 22.24 -2.23
N PHE A 62 -3.35 22.47 -3.33
CA PHE A 62 -4.68 23.06 -3.28
C PHE A 62 -5.68 22.20 -2.50
N LEU A 63 -5.64 20.88 -2.65
CA LEU A 63 -6.48 19.97 -1.88
C LEU A 63 -6.18 20.07 -0.37
N LEU A 64 -4.91 20.10 0.02
CA LEU A 64 -4.52 20.22 1.44
C LEU A 64 -4.96 21.57 2.04
N VAL A 65 -4.83 22.65 1.28
CA VAL A 65 -5.33 23.98 1.69
C VAL A 65 -6.85 23.95 1.87
N TYR A 66 -7.58 23.32 0.93
CA TYR A 66 -9.02 23.17 1.03
C TYR A 66 -9.45 22.33 2.25
N MET A 67 -8.76 21.22 2.53
CA MET A 67 -8.99 20.41 3.74
C MET A 67 -8.74 21.22 5.02
N ALA A 68 -7.69 22.04 5.06
CA ALA A 68 -7.40 22.90 6.20
C ALA A 68 -8.48 23.98 6.39
N GLN A 69 -8.97 24.59 5.30
CA GLN A 69 -10.09 25.54 5.36
C GLN A 69 -11.37 24.87 5.88
N LYS A 70 -11.70 23.67 5.38
CA LYS A 70 -12.85 22.88 5.86
C LYS A 70 -12.71 22.56 7.36
N LEU A 71 -11.51 22.21 7.81
CA LEU A 71 -11.23 21.96 9.23
C LEU A 71 -11.46 23.21 10.11
N ILE A 72 -11.00 24.38 9.66
CA ILE A 72 -11.22 25.64 10.38
C ILE A 72 -12.71 26.00 10.41
N ALA A 73 -13.43 25.85 9.30
CA ALA A 73 -14.87 26.08 9.24
C ALA A 73 -15.65 25.16 10.18
N LEU A 74 -15.25 23.87 10.26
CA LEU A 74 -15.81 22.92 11.21
C LEU A 74 -15.54 23.32 12.66
N ALA A 75 -14.30 23.74 12.98
CA ALA A 75 -13.94 24.19 14.33
C ALA A 75 -14.70 25.46 14.77
N LYS A 76 -15.05 26.33 13.82
CA LYS A 76 -15.90 27.51 14.06
C LYS A 76 -17.40 27.19 14.14
N GLY A 77 -17.82 25.97 13.78
CA GLY A 77 -19.23 25.59 13.71
C GLY A 77 -19.97 26.12 12.49
N GLU A 78 -19.27 26.63 11.48
CA GLU A 78 -19.86 27.06 10.20
C GLU A 78 -20.23 25.85 9.31
N CYS A 79 -19.67 24.67 9.61
CA CYS A 79 -19.92 23.41 8.92
C CYS A 79 -20.46 22.36 9.90
N ALA A 80 -21.46 21.59 9.48
CA ALA A 80 -21.99 20.48 10.28
C ALA A 80 -21.00 19.30 10.31
N PRO A 81 -20.85 18.60 11.45
CA PRO A 81 -19.99 17.43 11.53
C PRO A 81 -20.57 16.28 10.69
N GLU A 82 -19.72 15.72 9.83
CA GLU A 82 -20.07 14.57 8.99
C GLU A 82 -19.95 13.28 9.80
N THR A 83 -21.02 12.48 9.84
CA THR A 83 -21.05 11.20 10.55
C THR A 83 -20.75 10.05 9.57
N PRO A 84 -19.83 9.12 9.89
CA PRO A 84 -19.48 8.01 9.00
C PRO A 84 -20.63 7.03 8.75
N ASP A 85 -21.70 7.07 9.57
CA ASP A 85 -22.88 6.24 9.43
C ASP A 85 -23.80 6.67 8.28
N ASN A 86 -23.63 7.89 7.75
CA ASN A 86 -24.42 8.35 6.61
C ASN A 86 -23.98 7.59 5.35
N PRO A 87 -24.90 6.89 4.64
CA PRO A 87 -24.57 6.16 3.42
C PRO A 87 -23.97 7.04 2.31
N GLN A 88 -24.15 8.36 2.36
CA GLN A 88 -23.51 9.30 1.44
C GLN A 88 -21.98 9.27 1.52
N PHE A 89 -21.41 8.94 2.68
CA PHE A 89 -19.95 8.89 2.90
C PHE A 89 -19.38 7.47 2.91
N GLN A 90 -20.19 6.47 2.58
CA GLN A 90 -19.78 5.07 2.56
C GLN A 90 -19.63 4.58 1.13
N GLU A 91 -18.55 3.84 0.86
CA GLU A 91 -18.37 3.10 -0.37
C GLU A 91 -18.54 1.59 -0.14
N ALA A 92 -19.08 0.89 -1.14
CA ALA A 92 -19.25 -0.55 -1.09
C ALA A 92 -18.07 -1.25 -1.78
N ALA A 93 -17.14 -1.78 -0.99
CA ALA A 93 -16.04 -2.59 -1.51
C ALA A 93 -16.55 -3.95 -2.00
N VAL A 94 -16.38 -4.23 -3.31
CA VAL A 94 -16.71 -5.53 -3.91
C VAL A 94 -15.63 -6.56 -3.58
N SER A 95 -16.01 -7.84 -3.45
CA SER A 95 -15.08 -8.97 -3.20
C SER A 95 -13.87 -9.00 -4.13
N GLY A 96 -14.06 -8.65 -5.42
CA GLY A 96 -12.97 -8.56 -6.40
C GLY A 96 -11.88 -7.55 -6.00
N HIS A 97 -12.25 -6.39 -5.46
CA HIS A 97 -11.27 -5.40 -4.99
C HIS A 97 -10.44 -5.95 -3.84
N ILE A 98 -11.08 -6.65 -2.89
CA ILE A 98 -10.38 -7.28 -1.75
C ILE A 98 -9.42 -8.36 -2.23
N MET A 99 -9.83 -9.19 -3.21
CA MET A 99 -8.93 -10.19 -3.82
C MET A 99 -7.73 -9.54 -4.51
N LEU A 100 -7.94 -8.46 -5.27
CA LEU A 100 -6.87 -7.72 -5.94
C LEU A 100 -5.89 -7.11 -4.93
N LEU A 101 -6.39 -6.57 -3.82
CA LEU A 101 -5.56 -6.06 -2.73
C LEU A 101 -4.66 -7.15 -2.13
N ILE A 102 -5.21 -8.34 -1.90
CA ILE A 102 -4.44 -9.50 -1.41
C ILE A 102 -3.38 -9.92 -2.43
N ILE A 103 -3.74 -10.03 -3.71
CA ILE A 103 -2.81 -10.42 -4.77
C ILE A 103 -1.68 -9.40 -4.87
N ARG A 104 -2.00 -8.10 -4.86
CA ARG A 104 -1.02 -7.01 -4.86
C ARG A 104 -0.03 -7.15 -3.71
N GLU A 105 -0.52 -7.34 -2.48
CA GLU A 105 0.34 -7.52 -1.32
C GLU A 105 1.23 -8.77 -1.45
N ARG A 106 0.70 -9.89 -1.95
CA ARG A 106 1.51 -11.10 -2.16
C ARG A 106 2.59 -10.88 -3.23
N MET A 107 2.28 -10.17 -4.30
CA MET A 107 3.28 -9.79 -5.32
C MET A 107 4.38 -8.89 -4.75
N GLU A 108 4.02 -7.86 -3.96
CA GLU A 108 5.00 -7.00 -3.29
C GLU A 108 5.91 -7.80 -2.35
N ASN A 109 5.35 -8.76 -1.60
CA ASN A 109 6.13 -9.66 -0.75
C ASN A 109 7.11 -10.53 -1.55
N VAL A 110 6.68 -11.12 -2.68
CA VAL A 110 7.55 -11.94 -3.53
C VAL A 110 8.73 -11.11 -4.06
N LEU A 111 8.45 -9.88 -4.53
CA LEU A 111 9.49 -8.95 -4.98
C LEU A 111 10.46 -8.59 -3.85
N GLY A 112 9.95 -8.28 -2.65
CA GLY A 112 10.78 -7.98 -1.48
C GLY A 112 11.67 -9.16 -1.07
N MET A 113 11.14 -10.39 -1.08
CA MET A 113 11.93 -11.58 -0.78
C MET A 113 12.98 -11.88 -1.86
N THR A 114 12.64 -11.68 -3.14
CA THR A 114 13.59 -11.80 -4.25
C THR A 114 14.74 -10.80 -4.09
N ARG A 115 14.45 -9.53 -3.75
CA ARG A 115 15.46 -8.50 -3.48
C ARG A 115 16.42 -8.94 -2.38
N ARG A 116 15.90 -9.35 -1.21
CA ARG A 116 16.70 -9.79 -0.06
C ARG A 116 17.57 -11.01 -0.40
N LYS A 117 17.07 -11.92 -1.23
CA LYS A 117 17.84 -13.08 -1.69
C LYS A 117 19.01 -12.66 -2.59
N ILE A 118 18.75 -11.77 -3.55
CA ILE A 118 19.79 -11.22 -4.43
C ILE A 118 20.86 -10.50 -3.61
N GLU A 119 20.46 -9.64 -2.66
CA GLU A 119 21.39 -8.95 -1.75
C GLU A 119 22.22 -9.94 -0.93
N SER A 120 21.60 -11.03 -0.42
CA SER A 120 22.32 -12.07 0.31
C SER A 120 23.29 -12.86 -0.58
N GLU A 121 22.95 -13.12 -1.84
CA GLU A 121 23.83 -13.82 -2.78
C GLU A 121 24.99 -12.92 -3.22
N ALA A 122 24.75 -11.63 -3.44
CA ALA A 122 25.77 -10.63 -3.72
C ALA A 122 26.79 -10.52 -2.57
N LYS A 123 26.33 -10.48 -1.31
CA LYS A 123 27.21 -10.48 -0.13
C LYS A 123 28.05 -11.76 -0.01
N ARG A 124 27.54 -12.90 -0.48
CA ARG A 124 28.25 -14.20 -0.42
C ARG A 124 29.26 -14.40 -1.55
N LYS A 125 29.02 -13.81 -2.73
CA LYS A 125 29.85 -13.99 -3.94
C LYS A 125 30.47 -12.66 -4.38
N MET A 126 31.16 -11.99 -3.47
CA MET A 126 31.67 -10.63 -3.63
C MET A 126 32.51 -10.42 -4.92
N ASP A 127 33.20 -11.46 -5.41
CA ASP A 127 34.14 -11.38 -6.55
C ASP A 127 33.61 -11.92 -7.90
N THR A 128 32.47 -12.62 -7.94
CA THR A 128 31.97 -13.26 -9.19
C THR A 128 30.55 -12.83 -9.57
N PHE A 129 29.91 -12.02 -8.72
CA PHE A 129 28.54 -11.61 -8.93
C PHE A 129 28.46 -10.51 -10.00
N THR A 130 28.22 -10.93 -11.25
CA THR A 130 27.91 -10.04 -12.36
C THR A 130 26.40 -10.05 -12.59
N LEU A 131 25.72 -9.06 -12.03
CA LEU A 131 24.33 -8.76 -12.38
C LEU A 131 24.34 -8.10 -13.76
N THR A 132 24.49 -8.89 -14.83
CA THR A 132 24.51 -8.37 -16.20
C THR A 132 23.15 -7.75 -16.53
N GLY A 133 23.06 -6.44 -16.31
CA GLY A 133 21.93 -5.58 -16.59
C GLY A 133 22.43 -4.27 -17.19
N TYR A 134 23.15 -4.34 -18.31
CA TYR A 134 23.38 -3.14 -19.10
C TYR A 134 22.05 -2.71 -19.73
N ILE A 135 21.43 -1.73 -19.08
CA ILE A 135 20.46 -0.82 -19.69
C ILE A 135 21.25 0.03 -20.68
N GLN A 136 21.49 -0.51 -21.87
CA GLN A 136 21.67 0.30 -23.06
C GLN A 136 20.34 0.33 -23.80
N VAL A 137 19.70 1.49 -23.68
CA VAL A 137 18.64 2.02 -24.55
C VAL A 137 18.95 1.61 -25.99
N HIS A 138 18.11 0.77 -26.59
CA HIS A 138 17.68 0.88 -27.99
C HIS A 138 16.72 -0.28 -28.32
N THR A 139 15.62 0.05 -29.01
CA THR A 139 14.70 -0.85 -29.71
C THR A 139 13.90 -1.86 -28.86
N LEU A 140 12.73 -1.35 -28.46
CA LEU A 140 11.40 -1.95 -28.45
C LEU A 140 11.26 -3.46 -28.75
N LEU A 141 10.52 -4.12 -27.85
CA LEU A 141 9.65 -5.29 -28.04
C LEU A 141 10.13 -6.74 -27.78
N GLU A 142 11.43 -7.01 -27.59
CA GLU A 142 11.88 -8.38 -27.20
C GLU A 142 12.82 -8.43 -25.96
N ARG A 143 12.76 -7.41 -25.09
CA ARG A 143 13.78 -7.19 -24.04
C ARG A 143 13.34 -7.42 -22.57
N CYS A 144 12.25 -8.16 -22.30
CA CYS A 144 11.82 -8.40 -20.90
C CYS A 144 12.07 -9.81 -20.33
N ILE A 145 12.46 -10.83 -21.12
CA ILE A 145 12.56 -12.22 -20.61
C ILE A 145 14.03 -12.66 -20.35
N ARG A 146 15.03 -11.89 -20.81
CA ARG A 146 16.46 -12.20 -20.61
C ARG A 146 17.14 -11.45 -19.45
N SER A 147 16.37 -10.84 -18.54
CA SER A 147 16.94 -10.20 -17.35
C SER A 147 17.28 -11.25 -16.27
N SER A 148 18.57 -11.63 -16.26
CA SER A 148 19.33 -12.37 -15.25
C SER A 148 18.84 -13.79 -14.86
N ARG A 149 19.62 -14.81 -15.23
CA ARG A 149 19.49 -16.19 -14.71
C ARG A 149 19.45 -16.25 -13.19
N GLU A 150 20.04 -15.28 -12.50
CA GLU A 150 20.05 -15.21 -11.04
C GLU A 150 18.74 -14.67 -10.48
N VAL A 151 18.12 -13.68 -11.15
CA VAL A 151 16.76 -13.22 -10.82
C VAL A 151 15.75 -14.34 -11.07
N LEU A 152 15.86 -15.06 -12.20
CA LEU A 152 15.02 -16.23 -12.47
C LEU A 152 15.28 -17.40 -11.51
N ARG A 153 16.51 -17.60 -11.01
CA ARG A 153 16.82 -18.57 -9.94
C ARG A 153 16.31 -18.13 -8.58
N ALA A 154 16.37 -16.84 -8.27
CA ALA A 154 15.79 -16.28 -7.06
C ALA A 154 14.27 -16.46 -7.09
N LEU A 155 13.62 -16.04 -8.19
CA LEU A 155 12.19 -16.19 -8.45
C LEU A 155 11.74 -17.66 -8.48
N GLY A 156 12.43 -18.53 -9.21
CA GLY A 156 12.10 -19.96 -9.34
C GLY A 156 12.35 -20.78 -8.07
N SER A 157 13.10 -20.23 -7.11
CA SER A 157 13.27 -20.81 -5.78
C SER A 157 12.15 -20.42 -4.81
N HIS A 158 11.32 -19.44 -5.15
CA HIS A 158 10.07 -19.24 -4.42
C HIS A 158 9.18 -20.45 -4.70
N ARG A 159 8.63 -21.05 -3.64
CA ARG A 159 7.68 -22.16 -3.79
C ARG A 159 6.54 -21.67 -4.67
N SER A 160 6.45 -22.20 -5.89
CA SER A 160 5.40 -21.84 -6.85
C SER A 160 4.04 -22.00 -6.17
N GLY A 161 3.40 -20.89 -5.85
CA GLY A 161 2.11 -20.89 -5.15
C GLY A 161 2.04 -20.12 -3.84
N GLU A 162 3.00 -19.27 -3.46
CA GLU A 162 2.78 -18.36 -2.31
C GLU A 162 1.57 -17.43 -2.53
N ILE A 163 1.35 -16.99 -3.76
CA ILE A 163 0.17 -16.20 -4.14
C ILE A 163 -1.09 -17.08 -4.06
N THR A 164 -1.09 -18.23 -4.71
CA THR A 164 -2.24 -19.15 -4.76
C THR A 164 -2.63 -19.67 -3.38
N ARG A 165 -1.66 -20.13 -2.57
CA ARG A 165 -1.88 -20.61 -1.21
C ARG A 165 -2.37 -19.50 -0.28
N GLY A 166 -1.86 -18.29 -0.45
CA GLY A 166 -2.33 -17.13 0.31
C GLY A 166 -3.80 -16.82 0.02
N LEU A 167 -4.21 -16.91 -1.25
CA LEU A 167 -5.59 -16.72 -1.66
C LEU A 167 -6.50 -17.87 -1.22
N GLU A 168 -6.05 -19.12 -1.36
CA GLU A 168 -6.76 -20.31 -0.90
C GLU A 168 -7.02 -20.26 0.61
N TYR A 169 -5.99 -19.90 1.39
CA TYR A 169 -6.14 -19.72 2.84
C TYR A 169 -7.17 -18.64 3.18
N PHE A 170 -7.12 -17.50 2.48
CA PHE A 170 -8.08 -16.41 2.68
C PHE A 170 -9.51 -16.85 2.34
N LEU A 171 -9.72 -17.56 1.24
CA LEU A 171 -11.02 -18.06 0.84
C LEU A 171 -11.56 -19.12 1.81
N ALA A 172 -10.70 -20.01 2.28
CA ALA A 172 -11.08 -21.09 3.19
C ALA A 172 -11.39 -20.60 4.61
N THR A 173 -10.62 -19.64 5.13
CA THR A 173 -10.73 -19.21 6.54
C THR A 173 -11.43 -17.87 6.73
N GLY A 174 -11.52 -17.05 5.68
CA GLY A 174 -12.01 -15.67 5.77
C GLY A 174 -11.09 -14.73 6.55
N ASN A 175 -9.86 -15.16 6.89
CA ASN A 175 -8.89 -14.36 7.64
C ASN A 175 -7.86 -13.71 6.73
N LEU A 176 -7.69 -12.41 6.91
CA LEU A 176 -6.81 -11.54 6.14
C LEU A 176 -5.46 -11.41 6.85
N MET A 177 -4.49 -12.23 6.42
CA MET A 177 -3.12 -12.21 6.95
C MET A 177 -2.25 -11.25 6.14
N THR A 178 -2.16 -10.00 6.58
CA THR A 178 -1.35 -8.94 5.96
C THR A 178 -0.11 -8.64 6.81
N LYS A 179 1.00 -8.34 6.15
CA LYS A 179 2.23 -7.84 6.78
C LYS A 179 2.41 -6.35 6.55
N ILE A 180 1.92 -5.85 5.41
CA ILE A 180 2.08 -4.45 4.98
C ILE A 180 0.91 -3.59 5.52
N GLY A 181 -0.14 -4.25 6.03
CA GLY A 181 -1.36 -3.59 6.48
C GLY A 181 -2.19 -3.15 5.29
N LEU A 182 -3.15 -3.97 4.88
CA LEU A 182 -4.23 -3.48 4.02
C LEU A 182 -5.05 -2.51 4.85
N ALA A 183 -5.40 -1.34 4.32
CA ALA A 183 -6.11 -0.26 5.02
C ALA A 183 -7.56 -0.61 5.46
N LEU A 184 -7.87 -1.90 5.54
CA LEU A 184 -9.13 -2.43 6.04
C LEU A 184 -9.06 -2.53 7.56
N GLN A 185 -10.11 -2.05 8.22
CA GLN A 185 -10.20 -2.02 9.68
C GLN A 185 -10.41 -3.41 10.30
N GLN A 186 -10.93 -4.37 9.53
CA GLN A 186 -11.23 -5.74 9.97
C GLN A 186 -10.23 -6.74 9.39
N SER A 187 -9.85 -7.75 10.19
CA SER A 187 -8.90 -8.79 9.76
C SER A 187 -9.54 -10.16 9.53
N ASN A 188 -10.77 -10.42 10.01
CA ASN A 188 -11.40 -11.75 9.96
C ASN A 188 -12.81 -11.67 9.35
N GLY A 189 -13.41 -12.79 8.98
CA GLY A 189 -14.84 -12.84 8.58
C GLY A 189 -15.13 -12.29 7.18
N PHE A 190 -14.16 -12.34 6.26
CA PHE A 190 -14.34 -11.91 4.88
C PHE A 190 -14.98 -12.97 3.97
N SER A 191 -14.91 -14.25 4.36
CA SER A 191 -15.47 -15.38 3.61
C SER A 191 -16.57 -16.06 4.42
N VAL A 192 -17.68 -16.39 3.76
CA VAL A 192 -18.81 -17.12 4.33
C VAL A 192 -19.20 -18.21 3.35
N ILE A 193 -19.56 -19.39 3.89
CA ILE A 193 -20.04 -20.52 3.08
C ILE A 193 -21.44 -20.18 2.54
N ALA A 194 -21.61 -20.25 1.22
CA ALA A 194 -22.92 -20.07 0.61
C ALA A 194 -23.79 -21.31 0.86
N GLU A 195 -24.80 -21.16 1.72
CA GLU A 195 -25.67 -22.27 2.11
C GLU A 195 -26.75 -22.54 1.05
N ARG A 196 -26.99 -23.82 0.74
CA ARG A 196 -28.00 -24.28 -0.24
C ARG A 196 -29.23 -24.91 0.42
N ILE A 197 -29.77 -24.25 1.45
CA ILE A 197 -30.99 -24.74 2.12
C ILE A 197 -32.25 -24.38 1.34
N ASN A 198 -32.32 -23.15 0.80
CA ASN A 198 -33.41 -22.67 -0.04
C ASN A 198 -32.85 -21.69 -1.09
N GLN A 199 -33.49 -21.58 -2.25
CA GLN A 199 -33.12 -20.65 -3.33
C GLN A 199 -33.06 -19.20 -2.82
N LEU A 200 -34.03 -18.77 -2.01
CA LEU A 200 -34.03 -17.43 -1.44
C LEU A 200 -32.81 -17.19 -0.54
N ARG A 201 -32.40 -18.19 0.25
CA ARG A 201 -31.22 -18.10 1.11
C ARG A 201 -29.93 -18.04 0.28
N PHE A 202 -29.83 -18.87 -0.75
CA PHE A 202 -28.69 -18.87 -1.66
C PHE A 202 -28.51 -17.52 -2.36
N VAL A 203 -29.60 -16.96 -2.92
CA VAL A 203 -29.56 -15.65 -3.59
C VAL A 203 -29.27 -14.50 -2.62
N SER A 204 -29.73 -14.59 -1.37
CA SER A 204 -29.50 -13.56 -0.35
C SER A 204 -28.00 -13.35 -0.06
N HIS A 205 -27.18 -14.40 -0.12
CA HIS A 205 -25.72 -14.29 0.09
C HIS A 205 -25.04 -13.35 -0.91
N PHE A 206 -25.52 -13.26 -2.15
CA PHE A 206 -24.93 -12.41 -3.18
C PHE A 206 -25.42 -10.96 -3.14
N ARG A 207 -26.55 -10.70 -2.46
CA ARG A 207 -27.12 -9.36 -2.29
C ARG A 207 -26.77 -8.74 -0.93
N PHE A 208 -26.32 -9.57 0.00
CA PHE A 208 -25.95 -9.15 1.34
C PHE A 208 -24.74 -8.23 1.31
N ARG A 209 -24.83 -7.11 2.03
CA ARG A 209 -23.72 -6.21 2.31
C ARG A 209 -23.48 -6.19 3.80
N LEU A 210 -22.25 -6.47 4.21
CA LEU A 210 -21.79 -6.25 5.57
C LEU A 210 -21.31 -4.80 5.69
N ASN A 211 -21.89 -4.06 6.63
CA ASN A 211 -21.25 -2.85 7.14
C ASN A 211 -20.13 -3.29 8.07
N PHE A 212 -18.91 -3.27 7.58
CA PHE A 212 -17.71 -3.53 8.38
C PHE A 212 -17.38 -2.28 9.21
N LEU A 213 -18.19 -2.00 10.23
CA LEU A 213 -17.88 -1.04 11.28
C LEU A 213 -17.65 -1.83 12.58
N LEU A 214 -16.59 -1.47 13.29
CA LEU A 214 -15.99 -2.08 14.48
C LEU A 214 -16.89 -2.12 15.74
N TRP A 215 -18.21 -2.24 15.60
CA TRP A 215 -19.17 -2.17 16.71
C TRP A 215 -19.34 -3.47 17.50
N THR A 216 -18.83 -4.61 17.01
CA THR A 216 -18.95 -5.89 17.73
C THR A 216 -18.04 -6.03 18.95
N LYS A 217 -17.10 -5.10 19.18
CA LYS A 217 -16.29 -5.06 20.41
C LYS A 217 -16.76 -4.06 21.47
N ILE A 218 -17.72 -3.19 21.17
CA ILE A 218 -18.24 -2.19 22.13
C ILE A 218 -19.45 -2.73 22.91
N LEU A 219 -20.18 -3.71 22.37
CA LEU A 219 -21.35 -4.31 23.04
C LEU A 219 -21.02 -5.51 23.95
N SER A 220 -19.75 -5.81 24.21
CA SER A 220 -19.35 -6.88 25.14
C SER A 220 -18.86 -6.40 26.50
N ASN A 221 -18.94 -5.10 26.78
CA ASN A 221 -18.58 -4.48 28.07
C ASN A 221 -19.61 -3.43 28.50
N LEU A 222 -20.89 -3.78 28.40
CA LEU A 222 -22.00 -3.16 29.13
C LEU A 222 -22.92 -4.26 29.65
#